data_AF-A0AAJ1A7D2-F1
#
_entry.id   AF-A0AAJ1A7D2-F1
#
_cell.length_a   1.000
_cell.length_b   1.000
_cell.length_c   1.000
_cell.angle_alpha   90.00
_cell.angle_beta   90.00
_cell.angle_gamma   90.00
#
_symmetry.space_group_name_H-M   'P 1'
#
loop_
_entity.id
_entity.type
_entity.pdbx_description
1 polymer ?
#
loop_
_entity_poly.entity_id
_entity_poly.type
_entity_poly.pdbx_seq_one_letter_code
_entity_poly.pdbx_strand_id
1 'polypeptide(L)'
;MGFDLSETLRSLKPQKHVGTLERRPDEDLPWVADEPAIGGPLFLDTSVYLDVLQGRSPVEVDRLITYRLCHHSAVCLSELTHAFGRLDPKHASTKAVLETVAATIEDIPEHRLHAPEAAIWGHAGVLAGLLFRLSNLPKGEGHERRFVNDAMVFLQARQLGASVLTGNVRDFDFLSQIIPTGRVILYRAPVEARSS
;
A
#
# COMPACT_ATOMS: atom_id res chain seq x y z
N MET A 1 19.21 -4.43 10.83
CA MET A 1 19.11 -4.65 12.31
C MET A 1 18.16 -5.83 12.55
N GLY A 2 18.33 -6.63 13.60
CA GLY A 2 17.48 -7.81 13.85
C GLY A 2 16.06 -7.43 14.33
N PHE A 3 15.11 -8.35 14.23
CA PHE A 3 13.76 -8.16 14.78
C PHE A 3 13.76 -8.30 16.32
N ASP A 4 13.19 -7.30 17.02
CA ASP A 4 12.93 -7.34 18.46
C ASP A 4 11.41 -7.35 18.72
N LEU A 5 10.91 -8.48 19.22
CA LEU A 5 9.51 -8.66 19.57
C LEU A 5 9.09 -7.78 20.75
N SER A 6 9.94 -7.61 21.76
CA SER A 6 9.62 -6.83 22.96
C SER A 6 9.47 -5.35 22.63
N GLU A 7 10.35 -4.81 21.78
CA GLU A 7 10.22 -3.46 21.25
C GLU A 7 8.97 -3.29 20.39
N THR A 8 8.69 -4.25 19.52
CA THR A 8 7.48 -4.27 18.67
C THR A 8 6.20 -4.23 19.51
N LEU A 9 6.09 -5.08 20.54
CA LEU A 9 4.92 -5.12 21.42
C LEU A 9 4.80 -3.85 22.28
N ARG A 10 5.93 -3.28 22.72
CA ARG A 10 5.96 -2.02 23.48
C ARG A 10 5.55 -0.83 22.64
N SER A 11 5.88 -0.81 21.35
CA SER A 11 5.51 0.28 20.43
C SER A 11 4.04 0.18 20.00
N LEU A 12 3.59 -0.99 19.51
CA LEU A 12 2.23 -1.19 19.01
C LEU A 12 1.19 -1.37 20.12
N LYS A 13 1.61 -1.83 21.31
CA LYS A 13 0.74 -2.10 22.47
C LYS A 13 -0.57 -2.80 22.08
N PRO A 14 -0.56 -3.97 21.38
CA PRO A 14 -1.77 -4.55 20.80
C PRO A 14 -2.92 -4.74 21.81
N GLN A 15 -2.58 -5.06 23.06
CA GLN A 15 -3.54 -5.27 24.15
C GLN A 15 -4.31 -4.00 24.56
N LYS A 16 -3.85 -2.80 24.19
CA LYS A 16 -4.56 -1.54 24.46
C LYS A 16 -5.64 -1.21 23.43
N HIS A 17 -5.62 -1.86 22.27
CA HIS A 17 -6.63 -1.67 21.25
C HIS A 17 -7.77 -2.66 21.46
N VAL A 18 -8.87 -2.19 22.07
CA VAL A 18 -9.99 -3.03 22.54
C VAL A 18 -11.32 -2.81 21.79
N GLY A 19 -11.34 -1.97 20.76
CA GLY A 19 -12.52 -1.68 19.94
C GLY A 19 -12.41 -2.22 18.50
N THR A 20 -13.33 -1.77 17.65
CA THR A 20 -13.24 -1.91 16.19
C THR A 20 -12.76 -0.62 15.57
N LEU A 21 -12.07 -0.71 14.44
CA LEU A 21 -11.72 0.47 13.64
C LEU A 21 -12.87 0.79 12.69
N GLU A 22 -13.22 2.07 12.66
CA GLU A 22 -14.14 2.64 11.69
C GLU A 22 -13.40 3.65 10.83
N ARG A 23 -13.81 3.74 9.58
CA ARG A 23 -13.16 4.66 8.65
C ARG A 23 -13.52 6.07 9.06
N ARG A 24 -12.52 6.95 9.14
CA ARG A 24 -12.75 8.38 9.38
C ARG A 24 -13.58 9.00 8.26
N PRO A 25 -14.33 10.09 8.54
CA PRO A 25 -15.04 10.83 7.51
C PRO A 25 -14.05 11.43 6.49
N ASP A 26 -14.53 11.72 5.27
CA ASP A 26 -13.65 12.17 4.18
C ASP A 26 -12.92 13.47 4.53
N GLU A 27 -13.54 14.38 5.28
CA GLU A 27 -12.93 15.64 5.73
C GLU A 27 -11.72 15.47 6.65
N ASP A 28 -11.57 14.31 7.30
CA ASP A 28 -10.46 14.00 8.22
C ASP A 28 -9.33 13.21 7.55
N LEU A 29 -9.45 12.93 6.24
CA LEU A 29 -8.51 12.10 5.50
C LEU A 29 -7.57 12.94 4.62
N PRO A 30 -6.28 12.56 4.51
CA PRO A 30 -5.30 13.29 3.71
C PRO A 30 -5.47 12.94 2.22
N TRP A 31 -6.37 13.64 1.53
CA TRP A 31 -6.61 13.41 0.11
C TRP A 31 -5.55 14.04 -0.77
N VAL A 32 -5.28 13.38 -1.89
CA VAL A 32 -4.36 13.85 -2.93
C VAL A 32 -4.74 15.24 -3.47
N ALA A 33 -6.03 15.58 -3.48
CA ALA A 33 -6.53 16.88 -3.95
C ALA A 33 -6.08 18.05 -3.06
N ASP A 34 -5.83 17.77 -1.78
CA ASP A 34 -5.41 18.77 -0.79
C ASP A 34 -3.89 18.81 -0.62
N GLU A 35 -3.15 17.94 -1.33
CA GLU A 35 -1.70 17.85 -1.26
C GLU A 35 -1.01 18.76 -2.27
N PRO A 36 0.03 19.52 -1.86
CA PRO A 36 0.80 20.34 -2.78
C PRO A 36 1.56 19.47 -3.79
N ALA A 37 1.73 19.93 -5.03
CA ALA A 37 2.46 19.15 -6.03
C ALA A 37 3.91 18.83 -5.62
N ILE A 38 4.59 19.79 -4.99
CA ILE A 38 5.94 19.65 -4.45
C ILE A 38 5.82 19.28 -2.96
N GLY A 39 6.60 18.30 -2.51
CA GLY A 39 6.56 17.85 -1.13
C GLY A 39 7.61 16.77 -0.83
N GLY A 40 7.43 16.11 0.32
CA GLY A 40 8.29 14.99 0.72
C GLY A 40 8.18 13.78 -0.21
N PRO A 41 9.07 12.78 -0.04
CA PRO A 41 9.07 11.59 -0.89
C PRO A 41 7.78 10.78 -0.73
N LEU A 42 7.43 10.07 -1.79
CA LEU A 42 6.30 9.15 -1.88
C LEU A 42 6.81 7.72 -1.80
N PHE A 43 5.98 6.84 -1.24
CA PHE A 43 6.17 5.40 -1.29
C PHE A 43 4.94 4.81 -1.97
N LEU A 44 5.12 4.22 -3.15
CA LEU A 44 3.99 3.84 -3.99
C LEU A 44 3.44 2.48 -3.59
N ASP A 45 2.14 2.43 -3.25
CA ASP A 45 1.38 1.19 -3.10
C ASP A 45 1.06 0.56 -4.48
N THR A 46 0.79 -0.74 -4.51
CA THR A 46 0.50 -1.47 -5.76
C THR A 46 -0.72 -0.91 -6.49
N SER A 47 -1.73 -0.43 -5.75
CA SER A 47 -2.92 0.21 -6.34
C SER A 47 -2.55 1.36 -7.29
N VAL A 48 -1.50 2.14 -6.96
CA VAL A 48 -1.04 3.25 -7.81
C VAL A 48 -0.59 2.76 -9.17
N TYR A 49 0.24 1.71 -9.22
CA TYR A 49 0.72 1.15 -10.47
C TYR A 49 -0.44 0.61 -11.31
N LEU A 50 -1.35 -0.14 -10.69
CA LEU A 50 -2.48 -0.73 -11.38
C LEU A 50 -3.42 0.35 -11.95
N ASP A 51 -3.68 1.40 -11.18
CA ASP A 51 -4.54 2.49 -11.63
C ASP A 51 -3.89 3.31 -12.75
N VAL A 52 -2.59 3.60 -12.66
CA VAL A 52 -1.85 4.27 -13.75
C VAL A 52 -1.85 3.41 -15.01
N LEU A 53 -1.53 2.11 -14.89
CA LEU A 53 -1.50 1.19 -16.03
C LEU A 53 -2.86 1.02 -16.71
N GLN A 54 -3.95 1.15 -15.95
CA GLN A 54 -5.31 1.09 -16.45
C GLN A 54 -5.84 2.45 -16.93
N GLY A 55 -5.04 3.53 -16.84
CA GLY A 55 -5.48 4.88 -17.20
C GLY A 55 -6.55 5.44 -16.27
N ARG A 56 -6.57 4.99 -15.01
CA ARG A 56 -7.55 5.37 -13.97
C ARG A 56 -6.95 6.25 -12.88
N SER A 57 -5.66 6.58 -12.92
CA SER A 57 -5.07 7.51 -11.97
C SER A 57 -5.70 8.90 -12.13
N PRO A 58 -6.11 9.55 -11.03
CA PRO A 58 -6.49 10.96 -11.06
C PRO A 58 -5.31 11.85 -11.47
N VAL A 59 -5.59 13.00 -12.09
CA VAL A 59 -4.55 13.94 -12.53
C VAL A 59 -3.66 14.42 -11.37
N GLU A 60 -4.22 14.50 -10.17
CA GLU A 60 -3.49 14.85 -8.95
C GLU A 60 -2.45 13.78 -8.58
N VAL A 61 -2.78 12.49 -8.78
CA VAL A 61 -1.85 11.37 -8.58
C VAL A 61 -0.69 11.47 -9.56
N ASP A 62 -0.98 11.65 -10.86
CA ASP A 62 0.04 11.79 -11.89
C ASP A 62 0.97 12.98 -11.60
N ARG A 63 0.39 14.09 -11.13
CA ARG A 63 1.12 15.29 -10.73
C ARG A 63 2.06 15.02 -9.57
N LEU A 64 1.61 14.32 -8.53
CA LEU A 64 2.47 13.98 -7.39
C LEU A 64 3.64 13.07 -7.80
N ILE A 65 3.38 12.03 -8.60
CA ILE A 65 4.40 11.10 -9.08
C ILE A 65 5.43 11.81 -9.96
N THR A 66 4.98 12.77 -10.78
CA THR A 66 5.85 13.56 -11.65
C THR A 66 6.81 14.47 -10.87
N TYR A 67 6.34 15.12 -9.80
CA TYR A 67 7.10 16.17 -9.12
C TYR A 67 7.78 15.76 -7.81
N ARG A 68 7.42 14.61 -7.23
CA ARG A 68 8.00 14.12 -5.96
C ARG A 68 8.92 12.92 -6.19
N LEU A 69 9.88 12.75 -5.30
CA LEU A 69 10.74 11.55 -5.29
C LEU A 69 9.89 10.31 -4.94
N CYS A 70 9.83 9.34 -5.84
CA CYS A 70 9.12 8.08 -5.62
C CYS A 70 10.09 6.97 -5.17
N HIS A 71 9.71 6.29 -4.09
CA HIS A 71 10.30 5.04 -3.62
C HIS A 71 9.32 3.89 -3.86
N HIS A 72 9.88 2.70 -4.03
CA HIS A 72 9.17 1.51 -4.46
C HIS A 72 9.42 0.37 -3.46
N SER A 73 8.41 -0.46 -3.22
CA SER A 73 8.56 -1.64 -2.37
C SER A 73 8.81 -2.89 -3.20
N ALA A 74 9.69 -3.77 -2.74
CA ALA A 74 9.79 -5.14 -3.25
C ALA A 74 8.49 -5.94 -3.04
N VAL A 75 7.62 -5.53 -2.11
CA VAL A 75 6.26 -6.08 -1.95
C VAL A 75 5.41 -5.76 -3.18
N CYS A 76 5.38 -4.49 -3.58
CA CYS A 76 4.66 -4.07 -4.79
C CYS A 76 5.24 -4.73 -6.05
N LEU A 77 6.57 -4.88 -6.14
CA LEU A 77 7.20 -5.65 -7.20
C LEU A 77 6.70 -7.11 -7.21
N SER A 78 6.62 -7.77 -6.05
CA SER A 78 6.10 -9.14 -5.95
C SER A 78 4.64 -9.24 -6.39
N GLU A 79 3.83 -8.22 -6.12
CA GLU A 79 2.42 -8.19 -6.53
C GLU A 79 2.26 -7.93 -8.03
N LEU A 80 3.06 -7.03 -8.61
CA LEU A 80 3.09 -6.80 -10.06
C LEU A 80 3.55 -8.07 -10.80
N THR A 81 4.63 -8.68 -10.33
CA THR A 81 5.16 -9.92 -10.92
C THR A 81 4.24 -11.13 -10.75
N HIS A 82 3.33 -11.11 -9.78
CA HIS A 82 2.30 -12.15 -9.63
C HIS A 82 1.46 -12.32 -10.90
N ALA A 83 1.22 -11.24 -11.66
CA ALA A 83 0.46 -11.29 -12.91
C ALA A 83 1.04 -12.30 -13.92
N PHE A 84 2.37 -12.42 -14.00
CA PHE A 84 3.04 -13.35 -14.92
C PHE A 84 2.78 -14.82 -14.59
N GLY A 85 2.54 -15.14 -13.31
CA GLY A 85 2.16 -16.48 -12.88
C GLY A 85 0.64 -16.72 -12.86
N ARG A 86 -0.17 -15.67 -12.81
CA ARG A 86 -1.61 -15.74 -12.51
C ARG A 86 -2.51 -15.65 -13.73
N LEU A 87 -2.12 -14.88 -14.76
CA LEU A 87 -2.96 -14.64 -15.95
C LEU A 87 -2.99 -15.87 -16.87
N ASP A 88 -4.14 -16.10 -17.53
CA ASP A 88 -4.30 -17.19 -18.49
C ASP A 88 -3.53 -16.87 -19.78
N PRO A 89 -2.49 -17.63 -20.15
CA PRO A 89 -1.73 -17.38 -21.37
C PRO A 89 -2.56 -17.54 -22.66
N LYS A 90 -3.74 -18.18 -22.60
CA LYS A 90 -4.65 -18.33 -23.75
C LYS A 90 -5.57 -17.14 -23.96
N HIS A 91 -5.71 -16.26 -22.97
CA HIS A 91 -6.57 -15.09 -23.08
C HIS A 91 -5.91 -14.03 -23.99
N ALA A 92 -6.66 -13.50 -24.95
CA ALA A 92 -6.12 -12.66 -26.02
C ALA A 92 -5.40 -11.39 -25.52
N SER A 93 -5.82 -10.83 -24.39
CA SER A 93 -5.19 -9.63 -23.81
C SER A 93 -3.96 -9.90 -22.94
N THR A 94 -3.72 -11.15 -22.52
CA THR A 94 -2.68 -11.46 -21.52
C THR A 94 -1.31 -10.99 -21.94
N LYS A 95 -0.94 -11.21 -23.21
CA LYS A 95 0.38 -10.80 -23.72
C LYS A 95 0.61 -9.29 -23.57
N ALA A 96 -0.34 -8.48 -24.04
CA ALA A 96 -0.23 -7.02 -23.98
C ALA A 96 -0.21 -6.50 -22.53
N VAL A 97 -0.99 -7.11 -21.63
CA VAL A 97 -0.97 -6.79 -20.20
C VAL A 97 0.41 -7.08 -19.59
N LEU A 98 0.97 -8.26 -19.86
CA LEU A 98 2.27 -8.64 -19.32
C LEU A 98 3.42 -7.78 -19.87
N GLU A 99 3.38 -7.39 -21.15
CA GLU A 99 4.35 -6.45 -21.75
C GLU A 99 4.31 -5.09 -21.05
N THR A 100 3.10 -4.60 -20.77
CA THR A 100 2.89 -3.31 -20.08
C THR A 100 3.39 -3.36 -18.63
N VAL A 101 3.13 -4.46 -17.91
CA VAL A 101 3.66 -4.67 -16.56
C VAL A 101 5.19 -4.81 -16.57
N ALA A 102 5.76 -5.51 -17.55
CA ALA A 102 7.21 -5.66 -17.68
C ALA A 102 7.90 -4.30 -17.85
N ALA A 103 7.42 -3.47 -18.77
CA ALA A 103 7.97 -2.13 -18.99
C ALA A 103 7.90 -1.26 -17.71
N THR A 104 6.80 -1.35 -16.96
CA THR A 104 6.66 -0.64 -15.68
C THR A 104 7.69 -1.08 -14.65
N ILE A 105 7.97 -2.39 -14.57
CA ILE A 105 8.97 -2.93 -13.65
C ILE A 105 10.38 -2.50 -14.07
N GLU A 106 10.68 -2.50 -15.36
CA GLU A 106 11.99 -2.10 -15.91
C GLU A 106 12.29 -0.61 -15.65
N ASP A 107 11.26 0.24 -15.59
CA ASP A 107 11.38 1.66 -15.27
C ASP A 107 11.64 1.95 -13.78
N ILE A 108 11.51 0.95 -12.88
CA ILE A 108 11.76 1.14 -11.44
C ILE A 108 13.28 1.24 -11.18
N PRO A 109 13.80 2.36 -10.66
CA PRO A 109 15.23 2.47 -10.39
C PRO A 109 15.64 1.60 -9.20
N GLU A 110 16.67 0.75 -9.39
CA GLU A 110 17.14 -0.21 -8.36
C GLU A 110 17.46 0.46 -7.02
N HIS A 111 18.13 1.62 -7.04
CA HIS A 111 18.47 2.38 -5.83
C HIS A 111 17.25 2.99 -5.10
N ARG A 112 16.04 2.90 -5.67
CA ARG A 112 14.77 3.34 -5.07
C ARG A 112 13.82 2.19 -4.76
N LEU A 113 14.22 0.96 -5.06
CA LEU A 113 13.48 -0.26 -4.76
C LEU A 113 13.96 -0.84 -3.42
N HIS A 114 13.05 -0.93 -2.47
CA HIS A 114 13.38 -1.29 -1.08
C HIS A 114 12.79 -2.65 -0.69
N ALA A 115 13.66 -3.58 -0.33
CA ALA A 115 13.25 -4.84 0.29
C ALA A 115 12.99 -4.65 1.80
N PRO A 116 11.89 -5.20 2.36
CA PRO A 116 11.65 -5.14 3.79
C PRO A 116 12.68 -5.99 4.56
N GLU A 117 13.36 -5.38 5.52
CA GLU A 117 14.24 -6.09 6.46
C GLU A 117 13.43 -6.99 7.41
N ALA A 118 14.11 -7.95 8.05
CA ALA A 118 13.48 -8.85 9.03
C ALA A 118 12.72 -8.11 10.15
N ALA A 119 13.22 -6.95 10.57
CA ALA A 119 12.53 -6.10 11.54
C ALA A 119 11.16 -5.63 11.01
N ILE A 120 11.09 -5.16 9.76
CA ILE A 120 9.84 -4.74 9.12
C ILE A 120 8.88 -5.92 8.97
N TRP A 121 9.37 -7.10 8.58
CA TRP A 121 8.56 -8.32 8.51
C TRP A 121 7.88 -8.66 9.84
N GLY A 122 8.66 -8.69 10.93
CA GLY A 122 8.11 -9.01 12.25
C GLY A 122 7.14 -7.95 12.75
N HIS A 123 7.43 -6.67 12.51
CA HIS A 123 6.57 -5.55 12.92
C HIS A 123 5.25 -5.55 12.13
N ALA A 124 5.32 -5.82 10.83
CA ALA A 124 4.16 -5.96 9.94
C ALA A 124 3.27 -7.15 10.33
N GLY A 125 3.85 -8.28 10.74
CA GLY A 125 3.09 -9.44 11.20
C GLY A 125 2.19 -9.13 12.40
N VAL A 126 2.73 -8.42 13.40
CA VAL A 126 1.95 -7.99 14.57
C VAL A 126 0.90 -6.94 14.17
N LEU A 127 1.27 -5.98 13.33
CA LEU A 127 0.37 -4.92 12.88
C LEU A 127 -0.79 -5.47 12.04
N ALA A 128 -0.54 -6.42 11.13
CA ALA A 128 -1.56 -7.05 10.32
C ALA A 128 -2.54 -7.88 11.16
N GLY A 129 -2.04 -8.64 12.14
CA GLY A 129 -2.91 -9.38 13.07
C GLY A 129 -3.76 -8.46 13.95
N LEU A 130 -3.19 -7.33 14.37
CA LEU A 130 -3.93 -6.27 15.06
C LEU A 130 -5.02 -5.69 14.16
N LEU A 131 -4.67 -5.31 12.94
CA LEU A 131 -5.59 -4.74 11.96
C LEU A 131 -6.74 -5.68 11.64
N PHE A 132 -6.45 -6.98 11.43
CA PHE A 132 -7.46 -8.01 11.25
C PHE A 132 -8.44 -8.08 12.42
N ARG A 133 -7.93 -8.13 13.65
CA ARG A 133 -8.77 -8.18 14.86
C ARG A 133 -9.67 -6.95 14.99
N LEU A 134 -9.15 -5.76 14.68
CA LEU A 134 -9.89 -4.50 14.82
C LEU A 134 -10.84 -4.24 13.63
N SER A 135 -10.61 -4.86 12.47
CA SER A 135 -11.42 -4.68 11.26
C SER A 135 -12.71 -5.52 11.24
N ASN A 136 -12.91 -6.37 12.24
CA ASN A 136 -14.04 -7.30 12.37
C ASN A 136 -14.29 -8.16 11.12
N LEU A 137 -13.22 -8.58 10.45
CA LEU A 137 -13.32 -9.48 9.30
C LEU A 137 -13.67 -10.91 9.74
N PRO A 138 -14.39 -11.69 8.91
CA PRO A 138 -14.66 -13.09 9.19
C PRO A 138 -13.38 -13.89 9.44
N LYS A 139 -13.44 -14.79 10.41
CA LYS A 139 -12.37 -15.76 10.70
C LYS A 139 -12.61 -17.04 9.89
N GLY A 140 -11.53 -17.65 9.40
CA GLY A 140 -11.55 -18.90 8.64
C GLY A 140 -11.77 -18.73 7.14
N GLU A 141 -11.86 -17.50 6.64
CA GLU A 141 -12.10 -17.19 5.22
C GLU A 141 -10.82 -16.77 4.46
N GLY A 142 -9.64 -16.96 5.07
CA GLY A 142 -8.34 -16.63 4.45
C GLY A 142 -7.95 -15.16 4.56
N HIS A 143 -8.66 -14.36 5.36
CA HIS A 143 -8.38 -12.94 5.56
C HIS A 143 -7.33 -12.65 6.63
N GLU A 144 -6.90 -13.66 7.40
CA GLU A 144 -6.03 -13.51 8.58
C GLU A 144 -4.67 -12.90 8.25
N ARG A 145 -4.21 -13.07 7.01
CA ARG A 145 -2.93 -12.53 6.54
C ARG A 145 -3.09 -11.46 5.45
N ARG A 146 -4.32 -11.04 5.13
CA ARG A 146 -4.57 -10.13 3.99
C ARG A 146 -3.79 -8.81 4.10
N PHE A 147 -3.59 -8.33 5.33
CA PHE A 147 -2.99 -7.02 5.60
C PHE A 147 -1.47 -7.03 5.71
N VAL A 148 -0.80 -8.18 5.57
CA VAL A 148 0.64 -8.26 5.78
C VAL A 148 1.39 -7.38 4.78
N ASN A 149 0.96 -7.38 3.51
CA ASN A 149 1.58 -6.58 2.47
C ASN A 149 1.35 -5.07 2.69
N ASP A 150 0.12 -4.64 2.93
CA ASP A 150 -0.21 -3.25 3.25
C ASP A 150 0.57 -2.74 4.48
N ALA A 151 0.66 -3.56 5.53
CA ALA A 151 1.42 -3.24 6.73
C ALA A 151 2.93 -3.08 6.45
N MET A 152 3.51 -3.92 5.58
CA MET A 152 4.90 -3.79 5.16
C MET A 152 5.13 -2.49 4.38
N VAL A 153 4.29 -2.21 3.37
CA VAL A 153 4.38 -0.98 2.56
C VAL A 153 4.31 0.26 3.46
N PHE A 154 3.35 0.28 4.39
CA PHE A 154 3.18 1.37 5.35
C PHE A 154 4.41 1.56 6.27
N LEU A 155 4.95 0.47 6.81
CA LEU A 155 6.10 0.54 7.72
C LEU A 155 7.40 0.94 7.00
N GLN A 156 7.62 0.48 5.76
CA GLN A 156 8.75 0.91 4.94
C GLN A 156 8.67 2.40 4.62
N ALA A 157 7.49 2.88 4.21
CA ALA A 157 7.28 4.31 3.96
C ALA A 157 7.61 5.16 5.19
N ARG A 158 7.13 4.72 6.36
CA ARG A 158 7.45 5.37 7.64
C ARG A 158 8.95 5.35 7.95
N GLN A 159 9.63 4.23 7.73
CA GLN A 159 11.08 4.11 7.96
C GLN A 159 11.88 5.08 7.08
N LEU A 160 11.44 5.28 5.83
CA LEU A 160 12.09 6.18 4.87
C LEU A 160 11.68 7.64 5.02
N GLY A 161 10.75 7.97 5.92
CA GLY A 161 10.20 9.32 6.00
C GLY A 161 9.45 9.71 4.73
N ALA A 162 8.79 8.77 4.08
CA ALA A 162 7.91 8.97 2.93
C ALA A 162 6.43 8.91 3.33
N SER A 163 5.56 9.44 2.47
CA SER A 163 4.10 9.23 2.56
C SER A 163 3.69 8.10 1.63
N VAL A 164 2.88 7.16 2.10
CA VAL A 164 2.28 6.15 1.21
C VAL A 164 1.26 6.82 0.29
N LEU A 165 1.40 6.66 -1.02
CA LEU A 165 0.34 7.03 -1.97
C LEU A 165 -0.46 5.77 -2.30
N THR A 166 -1.79 5.79 -2.12
CA THR A 166 -2.62 4.58 -2.29
C THR A 166 -4.10 4.90 -2.58
N GLY A 167 -4.72 4.03 -3.38
CA GLY A 167 -6.17 3.99 -3.58
C GLY A 167 -6.90 3.11 -2.56
N ASN A 168 -6.17 2.34 -1.73
CA ASN A 168 -6.75 1.52 -0.65
C ASN A 168 -7.04 2.37 0.60
N VAL A 169 -8.05 3.24 0.46
CA VAL A 169 -8.44 4.23 1.47
C VAL A 169 -8.69 3.59 2.85
N ARG A 170 -9.44 2.49 2.89
CA ARG A 170 -9.89 1.90 4.17
C ARG A 170 -8.72 1.35 4.98
N ASP A 171 -7.89 0.52 4.37
CA ASP A 171 -6.88 -0.23 5.11
C ASP A 171 -5.74 0.70 5.55
N PHE A 172 -5.37 1.68 4.73
CA PHE A 172 -4.36 2.67 5.08
C PHE A 172 -4.86 3.76 6.04
N ASP A 173 -6.15 4.10 6.04
CA ASP A 173 -6.75 4.88 7.11
C ASP A 173 -6.58 4.15 8.46
N PHE A 174 -6.96 2.87 8.51
CA PHE A 174 -6.84 2.06 9.73
C PHE A 174 -5.38 1.93 10.22
N LEU A 175 -4.43 1.70 9.31
CA LEU A 175 -3.01 1.69 9.65
C LEU A 175 -2.55 3.03 10.26
N SER A 176 -2.99 4.14 9.69
CA SER A 176 -2.67 5.49 10.20
C SER A 176 -3.33 5.79 11.57
N GLN A 177 -4.49 5.22 11.86
CA GLN A 177 -5.12 5.32 13.19
C GLN A 177 -4.33 4.54 14.26
N ILE A 178 -3.75 3.39 13.91
CA ILE A 178 -2.92 2.59 14.84
C ILE A 178 -1.54 3.24 15.02
N ILE A 179 -0.94 3.74 13.94
CA ILE A 179 0.39 4.36 13.96
C ILE A 179 0.31 5.77 13.34
N PRO A 180 -0.06 6.80 14.13
CA PRO A 180 -0.27 8.16 13.62
C PRO A 180 0.98 8.85 13.08
N THR A 181 2.16 8.27 13.31
CA THR A 181 3.43 8.79 12.78
C THR A 181 3.72 8.33 11.35
N GLY A 182 2.98 7.34 10.85
CA GLY A 182 3.03 6.99 9.42
C GLY A 182 2.14 7.95 8.63
N ARG A 183 2.63 8.41 7.48
CA ARG A 183 1.90 9.34 6.61
C ARG A 183 1.34 8.60 5.41
N VAL A 184 0.11 8.96 5.05
CA VAL A 184 -0.59 8.43 3.88
C VAL A 184 -1.15 9.60 3.08
N ILE A 185 -1.25 9.43 1.77
CA ILE A 185 -1.93 10.31 0.82
C ILE A 185 -2.89 9.40 0.06
N LEU A 186 -4.17 9.70 0.18
CA LEU A 186 -5.24 8.84 -0.32
C LEU A 186 -5.82 9.41 -1.61
N TYR A 187 -6.24 8.55 -2.52
CA TYR A 187 -6.99 8.95 -3.71
C TYR A 187 -8.11 7.95 -3.99
N ARG A 188 -9.00 8.31 -4.92
CA ARG A 188 -10.03 7.41 -5.45
C ARG A 188 -9.85 7.30 -6.97
N ALA A 189 -9.60 6.09 -7.46
CA ALA A 189 -9.69 5.82 -8.88
C ALA A 189 -11.18 5.85 -9.32
N PRO A 190 -11.51 6.33 -10.53
CA PRO A 190 -12.84 6.18 -11.10
C PRO A 190 -13.23 4.70 -11.18
N VAL A 191 -14.45 4.39 -10.73
CA VAL A 191 -15.03 3.05 -10.91
C VAL A 191 -15.57 2.96 -12.34
N GLU A 192 -15.18 1.95 -13.11
CA GLU A 192 -15.84 1.69 -14.40
C GLU A 192 -17.33 1.46 -14.17
N ALA A 193 -18.17 2.18 -14.92
CA ALA A 193 -19.54 1.75 -15.12
C ALA A 193 -19.47 0.38 -15.83
N ARG A 194 -19.74 -0.71 -15.12
CA ARG A 194 -19.78 -2.05 -15.68
C ARG A 194 -20.69 -2.04 -16.92
N SER A 195 -20.12 -2.10 -18.12
CA SER A 195 -20.87 -2.43 -19.32
C SER A 195 -21.45 -3.82 -19.10
N SER A 196 -22.78 -3.88 -19.10
CA SER A 196 -23.60 -5.08 -18.87
C SER A 196 -23.40 -6.12 -19.97
#